data_AF-A0A7X7NSU1-F1
#
_entry.id   AF-A0A7X7NSU1-F1
#
_cell.length_a   1.000
_cell.length_b   1.000
_cell.length_c   1.000
_cell.angle_alpha   90.00
_cell.angle_beta   90.00
_cell.angle_gamma   90.00
#
_symmetry.space_group_name_H-M   'P 1'
#
loop_
_entity.id
_entity.type
_entity.pdbx_description
1 polymer ?
#
loop_
_entity_poly.entity_id
_entity_poly.type
_entity_poly.pdbx_seq_one_letter_code
_entity_poly.pdbx_strand_id
1 'polypeptide(L)'
;MRRWVISLFLILSVLLSSCADSIESQVQDTSPVSPVLVRPQNEKYLREDEWVRMLTLAIAFGDQRTVIWNTIPPNQRLEITQAEFIQYVNFLADCLPGTITSFARATETESGVIRSHANKTDTKMSPKPEQASIWWIRARTSDLRELKFAVPVTLDDAGVPYFSKSWLRSQTSLYDYTVLYLDALSSGSKDALTALIGHNLTIRSKLQKAAIGRRADELLIFYRDHVSTGRGSYRCVEMIPGYAVIEEQTIALEPGSGRTRSVVFTETEGVIRAEEKIPEQLTRLDGVFTFNGETLFDLHEKNVTIDSEEAIALLGIPLNLELLEDEGDFRVIWPGLVVEAEGECDIDALSFRGSVHQLSVSYSNYRTKTGLKPGDSVYELYYRYPFVRENGYLLSFSDNGTAKTLAIQVESDYIARMTIILNP
;
A
#
# COMPACT_ATOMS: atom_id res chain seq x y z
N MET A 1 -59.18 40.19 50.41
CA MET A 1 -59.29 40.16 48.92
C MET A 1 -58.90 41.51 48.37
N ARG A 2 -58.24 41.58 47.19
CA ARG A 2 -57.50 42.73 46.62
C ARG A 2 -56.10 42.96 47.21
N ARG A 3 -55.10 42.27 46.64
CA ARG A 3 -53.72 42.78 46.44
C ARG A 3 -52.85 41.92 45.49
N TRP A 4 -53.41 40.90 44.84
CA TRP A 4 -52.68 39.97 43.96
C TRP A 4 -53.16 39.97 42.49
N VAL A 5 -53.69 41.09 41.98
CA VAL A 5 -54.14 41.22 40.57
C VAL A 5 -53.41 42.34 39.82
N ILE A 6 -52.55 43.12 40.49
CA ILE A 6 -51.91 44.31 39.86
C ILE A 6 -50.49 44.00 39.32
N SER A 7 -49.85 42.90 39.72
CA SER A 7 -48.52 42.53 39.19
C SER A 7 -48.54 41.72 37.90
N LEU A 8 -49.70 41.23 37.43
CA LEU A 8 -49.80 40.52 36.15
C LEU A 8 -50.03 41.45 34.94
N PHE A 9 -50.47 42.68 35.17
CA PHE A 9 -50.77 43.65 34.11
C PHE A 9 -49.57 44.53 33.70
N LEU A 10 -48.47 44.49 34.45
CA LEU A 10 -47.27 45.30 34.18
C LEU A 10 -46.19 44.54 33.38
N ILE A 11 -46.32 43.21 33.26
CA ILE A 11 -45.42 42.37 32.44
C ILE A 11 -45.95 42.22 31.01
N LEU A 12 -47.27 42.39 30.79
CA LEU A 12 -47.87 42.31 29.45
C LEU A 12 -47.74 43.62 28.64
N SER A 13 -47.49 44.76 29.30
CA SER A 13 -47.30 46.06 28.66
C SER A 13 -45.87 46.34 28.17
N VAL A 14 -44.91 45.45 28.43
CA VAL A 14 -43.55 45.52 27.84
C VAL A 14 -43.43 44.65 26.58
N LEU A 15 -44.45 43.83 26.28
CA LEU A 15 -44.44 42.90 25.13
C LEU A 15 -45.20 43.38 23.89
N LEU A 16 -45.80 44.58 23.88
CA LEU A 16 -46.66 45.04 22.77
C LEU A 16 -46.39 46.47 22.26
N SER A 17 -45.22 47.03 22.57
CA SER A 17 -44.81 48.34 22.01
C SER A 17 -43.33 48.35 21.63
N SER A 18 -43.03 47.70 20.51
CA SER A 18 -41.97 48.13 19.59
C SER A 18 -42.33 47.61 18.19
N CYS A 19 -43.11 48.41 17.47
CA CYS A 19 -43.11 48.40 16.02
C CYS A 19 -42.15 49.49 15.56
N ALA A 20 -41.40 49.16 14.50
CA ALA A 20 -40.77 50.09 13.57
C ALA A 20 -39.61 50.92 14.11
N ASP A 21 -38.44 50.29 14.19
CA ASP A 21 -37.34 50.77 13.35
C ASP A 21 -36.83 49.56 12.55
N SER A 22 -37.08 49.61 11.25
CA SER A 22 -36.52 48.71 10.26
C SER A 22 -35.01 48.96 10.19
N ILE A 23 -34.28 48.35 11.13
CA ILE A 23 -32.91 47.94 10.84
C ILE A 23 -33.07 46.81 9.84
N GLU A 24 -32.96 47.20 8.57
CA GLU A 24 -32.60 46.32 7.47
C GLU A 24 -31.29 45.64 7.88
N SER A 25 -31.38 44.59 8.69
CA SER A 25 -30.40 43.54 8.62
C SER A 25 -30.53 43.07 7.19
N GLN A 26 -29.63 43.55 6.34
CA GLN A 26 -29.18 42.76 5.22
C GLN A 26 -28.85 41.39 5.83
N VAL A 27 -29.85 40.51 5.85
CA VAL A 27 -29.66 39.18 5.32
C VAL A 27 -28.99 39.49 3.99
N GLN A 28 -27.65 39.50 4.02
CA GLN A 28 -26.94 39.11 2.84
C GLN A 28 -27.63 37.79 2.51
N ASP A 29 -28.52 37.83 1.53
CA ASP A 29 -28.60 36.79 0.55
C ASP A 29 -27.14 36.53 0.19
N THR A 30 -26.50 35.65 0.94
CA THR A 30 -25.58 34.70 0.35
C THR A 30 -26.47 33.87 -0.55
N SER A 31 -26.92 34.48 -1.65
CA SER A 31 -27.16 33.77 -2.88
C SER A 31 -25.99 32.79 -2.94
N PRO A 32 -26.24 31.47 -2.99
CA PRO A 32 -25.14 30.55 -3.22
C PRO A 32 -24.42 31.12 -4.43
N VAL A 33 -23.15 31.47 -4.27
CA VAL A 33 -22.36 32.01 -5.38
C VAL A 33 -22.45 30.93 -6.43
N SER A 34 -23.30 31.13 -7.44
CA SER A 34 -23.45 30.18 -8.51
C SER A 34 -22.05 30.07 -9.10
N PRO A 35 -21.37 28.92 -8.98
CA PRO A 35 -20.05 28.75 -9.54
C PRO A 35 -20.16 29.13 -11.00
N VAL A 36 -19.23 29.98 -11.43
CA VAL A 36 -19.14 30.37 -12.84
C VAL A 36 -18.97 29.08 -13.63
N LEU A 37 -20.05 28.63 -14.27
CA LEU A 37 -20.07 27.41 -15.05
C LEU A 37 -19.04 27.54 -16.17
N VAL A 38 -18.20 26.53 -16.34
CA VAL A 38 -17.23 26.51 -17.43
C VAL A 38 -17.97 26.25 -18.72
N ARG A 39 -17.81 27.15 -19.69
CA ARG A 39 -18.33 26.97 -21.05
C ARG A 39 -17.14 26.80 -22.01
N PRO A 40 -17.24 25.91 -23.02
CA PRO A 40 -16.23 25.80 -24.05
C PRO A 40 -15.96 27.14 -24.74
N GLN A 41 -14.71 27.63 -24.74
CA GLN A 41 -14.37 28.84 -25.50
C GLN A 41 -14.60 28.70 -27.00
N ASN A 42 -14.45 27.48 -27.53
CA ASN A 42 -14.65 27.16 -28.95
C ASN A 42 -16.10 26.75 -29.27
N GLU A 43 -17.01 26.81 -28.28
CA GLU A 43 -18.42 26.41 -28.34
C GLU A 43 -18.70 24.93 -28.71
N LYS A 44 -17.66 24.11 -28.88
CA LYS A 44 -17.76 22.72 -29.35
C LYS A 44 -17.36 21.70 -28.28
N TYR A 45 -16.23 21.92 -27.62
CA TYR A 45 -15.67 21.00 -26.63
C TYR A 45 -14.81 21.75 -25.61
N LEU A 46 -14.82 21.28 -24.36
CA LEU A 46 -13.92 21.72 -23.31
C LEU A 46 -12.50 21.27 -23.65
N ARG A 47 -11.56 22.21 -23.74
CA ARG A 47 -10.11 21.89 -23.78
C ARG A 47 -9.66 21.28 -22.45
N GLU A 48 -8.45 20.72 -22.40
CA GLU A 48 -7.92 20.10 -21.17
C GLU A 48 -8.01 21.02 -19.94
N ASP A 49 -7.62 22.28 -20.07
CA ASP A 49 -7.65 23.28 -18.99
C ASP A 49 -9.09 23.57 -18.51
N GLU A 50 -10.02 23.68 -19.45
CA GLU A 50 -11.45 23.90 -19.16
C GLU A 50 -12.10 22.66 -18.53
N TRP A 51 -11.70 21.48 -18.98
CA TRP A 51 -12.18 20.19 -18.50
C TRP A 51 -11.72 19.93 -17.06
N VAL A 52 -10.44 20.19 -16.76
CA VAL A 52 -9.91 20.08 -15.39
C VAL A 52 -10.54 21.16 -14.49
N ARG A 53 -10.71 22.39 -14.98
CA ARG A 53 -11.43 23.43 -14.22
C ARG A 53 -12.87 23.00 -13.89
N MET A 54 -13.58 22.41 -14.85
CA MET A 54 -14.92 21.86 -14.63
C MET A 54 -14.90 20.78 -13.53
N LEU A 55 -13.93 19.86 -13.56
CA LEU A 55 -13.76 18.88 -12.47
C LEU A 55 -13.50 19.55 -11.11
N THR A 56 -12.66 20.59 -11.06
CA THR A 56 -12.40 21.28 -9.78
C THR A 56 -13.66 21.94 -9.20
N LEU A 57 -14.56 22.45 -10.06
CA LEU A 57 -15.87 22.95 -9.62
C LEU A 57 -16.76 21.81 -9.13
N ALA A 58 -16.77 20.68 -9.81
CA ALA A 58 -17.57 19.52 -9.40
C ALA A 58 -17.10 18.93 -8.05
N ILE A 59 -15.79 18.99 -7.78
CA ILE A 59 -15.20 18.62 -6.49
C ILE A 59 -15.63 19.61 -5.40
N ALA A 60 -15.51 20.91 -5.67
CA ALA A 60 -15.79 21.95 -4.68
C ALA A 60 -17.29 22.16 -4.37
N PHE A 61 -18.18 21.97 -5.34
CA PHE A 61 -19.61 22.26 -5.25
C PHE A 61 -20.45 20.99 -5.44
N GLY A 62 -20.50 20.16 -4.38
CA GLY A 62 -21.12 18.84 -4.44
C GLY A 62 -22.61 18.84 -4.78
N ASP A 63 -23.34 19.85 -4.31
CA ASP A 63 -24.76 20.09 -4.59
C ASP A 63 -25.05 20.44 -6.06
N GLN A 64 -24.03 20.91 -6.80
CA GLN A 64 -24.18 21.37 -8.17
C GLN A 64 -23.67 20.40 -9.23
N ARG A 65 -23.20 19.21 -8.84
CA ARG A 65 -22.63 18.22 -9.77
C ARG A 65 -23.57 17.85 -10.91
N THR A 66 -24.88 17.78 -10.64
CA THR A 66 -25.92 17.55 -11.66
C THR A 66 -25.97 18.68 -12.68
N VAL A 67 -25.85 19.93 -12.24
CA VAL A 67 -25.84 21.11 -13.12
C VAL A 67 -24.55 21.14 -13.94
N ILE A 68 -23.41 20.90 -13.29
CA ILE A 68 -22.10 20.87 -13.94
C ILE A 68 -22.05 19.77 -15.01
N TRP A 69 -22.55 18.57 -14.72
CA TRP A 69 -22.69 17.48 -15.69
C TRP A 69 -23.39 17.93 -16.97
N ASN A 70 -24.48 18.68 -16.84
CA ASN A 70 -25.25 19.15 -18.00
C ASN A 70 -24.51 20.19 -18.85
N THR A 71 -23.46 20.81 -18.33
CA THR A 71 -22.59 21.73 -19.11
C THR A 71 -21.51 21.02 -19.91
N ILE A 72 -21.26 19.74 -19.64
CA ILE A 72 -20.25 18.96 -20.36
C ILE A 72 -20.81 18.59 -21.75
N PRO A 73 -20.10 18.93 -22.84
CA PRO A 73 -20.49 18.57 -24.20
C PRO A 73 -20.76 17.06 -24.37
N PRO A 74 -21.84 16.65 -25.06
CA PRO A 74 -22.24 15.24 -25.16
C PRO A 74 -21.16 14.29 -25.69
N ASN A 75 -20.33 14.75 -26.63
CA ASN A 75 -19.22 13.98 -27.19
C ASN A 75 -18.14 13.65 -26.15
N GLN A 76 -17.93 14.49 -25.14
CA GLN A 76 -16.89 14.29 -24.12
C GLN A 76 -17.36 13.40 -22.95
N ARG A 77 -18.64 13.05 -22.91
CA ARG A 77 -19.25 12.20 -21.86
C ARG A 77 -20.04 11.03 -22.43
N LEU A 78 -19.79 10.66 -23.68
CA LEU A 78 -20.60 9.72 -24.45
C LEU A 78 -20.56 8.30 -23.86
N GLU A 79 -19.47 7.93 -23.21
CA GLU A 79 -19.27 6.59 -22.65
C GLU A 79 -19.82 6.40 -21.23
N ILE A 80 -20.09 7.50 -20.52
CA ILE A 80 -20.45 7.46 -19.10
C ILE A 80 -21.81 8.11 -18.83
N THR A 81 -22.41 7.68 -17.73
CA THR A 81 -23.65 8.22 -17.21
C THR A 81 -23.39 9.32 -16.19
N GLN A 82 -24.44 10.08 -15.87
CA GLN A 82 -24.37 11.09 -14.81
C GLN A 82 -24.03 10.46 -13.44
N ALA A 83 -24.53 9.26 -13.17
CA ALA A 83 -24.25 8.55 -11.92
C ALA A 83 -22.76 8.19 -11.79
N GLU A 84 -22.16 7.65 -12.86
CA GLU A 84 -20.72 7.34 -12.91
C GLU A 84 -19.87 8.61 -12.74
N PHE A 85 -20.27 9.72 -13.37
CA PHE A 85 -19.61 11.03 -13.16
C PHE A 85 -19.68 11.48 -11.69
N ILE A 86 -20.86 11.43 -11.07
CA ILE A 86 -21.03 11.84 -9.67
C ILE A 86 -20.22 10.93 -8.74
N GLN A 87 -20.19 9.61 -8.98
CA GLN A 87 -19.36 8.67 -8.22
C GLN A 87 -17.88 9.03 -8.34
N TYR A 88 -17.39 9.28 -9.55
CA TYR A 88 -16.00 9.66 -9.80
C TYR A 88 -15.63 10.97 -9.08
N VAL A 89 -16.48 12.00 -9.16
CA VAL A 89 -16.22 13.27 -8.49
C VAL A 89 -16.31 13.17 -6.96
N ASN A 90 -17.18 12.31 -6.42
CA ASN A 90 -17.20 12.00 -4.98
C ASN A 90 -15.86 11.41 -4.53
N PHE A 91 -15.39 10.38 -5.24
CA PHE A 91 -14.09 9.78 -5.00
C PHE A 91 -12.97 10.85 -5.02
N LEU A 92 -12.93 11.72 -6.03
CA LEU A 92 -11.92 12.79 -6.10
C LEU A 92 -12.03 13.78 -4.92
N ALA A 93 -13.24 14.08 -4.48
CA ALA A 93 -13.47 14.96 -3.33
C ALA A 93 -12.99 14.33 -2.01
N ASP A 94 -13.15 13.02 -1.84
CA ASP A 94 -12.64 12.28 -0.68
C ASP A 94 -11.10 12.23 -0.66
N CYS A 95 -10.45 12.19 -1.83
CA CYS A 95 -8.99 12.25 -1.96
C CYS A 95 -8.40 13.65 -1.72
N LEU A 96 -9.18 14.70 -2.00
CA LEU A 96 -8.80 16.11 -1.85
C LEU A 96 -9.67 16.84 -0.81
N PRO A 97 -9.66 16.42 0.46
CA PRO A 97 -10.44 17.11 1.49
C PRO A 97 -9.87 18.50 1.73
N GLY A 98 -10.59 19.55 1.34
CA GLY A 98 -10.18 20.93 1.53
C GLY A 98 -10.64 21.86 0.40
N THR A 99 -10.13 23.09 0.43
CA THR A 99 -10.43 24.09 -0.58
C THR A 99 -9.45 23.96 -1.74
N ILE A 100 -9.93 23.76 -2.96
CA ILE A 100 -9.09 23.74 -4.16
C ILE A 100 -8.39 25.09 -4.32
N THR A 101 -7.06 25.09 -4.41
CA THR A 101 -6.24 26.30 -4.52
C THR A 101 -5.72 26.54 -5.93
N SER A 102 -5.39 25.47 -6.65
CA SER A 102 -4.88 25.57 -8.03
C SER A 102 -4.97 24.22 -8.76
N PHE A 103 -4.81 24.27 -10.08
CA PHE A 103 -4.52 23.09 -10.90
C PHE A 103 -3.42 23.42 -11.91
N ALA A 104 -2.62 22.44 -12.28
CA ALA A 104 -1.55 22.60 -13.25
C ALA A 104 -1.24 21.28 -13.94
N ARG A 105 -0.82 21.33 -15.20
CA ARG A 105 -0.33 20.14 -15.91
C ARG A 105 0.93 19.61 -15.20
N ALA A 106 1.01 18.30 -15.02
CA ALA A 106 2.21 17.64 -14.53
C ALA A 106 3.35 17.76 -15.55
N THR A 107 4.58 17.73 -15.06
CA THR A 107 5.76 17.68 -15.94
C THR A 107 5.80 16.35 -16.69
N GLU A 108 6.59 16.27 -17.77
CA GLU A 108 6.72 15.03 -18.54
C GLU A 108 7.33 13.89 -17.71
N THR A 109 8.28 14.22 -16.82
CA THR A 109 8.87 13.25 -15.89
C THR A 109 7.84 12.71 -14.90
N GLU A 110 7.04 13.58 -14.28
CA GLU A 110 5.97 13.17 -13.36
C GLU A 110 4.89 12.35 -14.09
N SER A 111 4.49 12.80 -15.29
CA SER A 111 3.51 12.10 -16.12
C SER A 111 4.02 10.72 -16.54
N GLY A 112 5.32 10.59 -16.84
CA GLY A 112 5.98 9.33 -17.16
C GLY A 112 5.91 8.32 -16.02
N VAL A 113 6.16 8.74 -14.78
CA VAL A 113 6.03 7.87 -13.59
C VAL A 113 4.60 7.35 -13.45
N ILE A 114 3.62 8.25 -13.49
CA ILE A 114 2.20 7.94 -13.31
C ILE A 114 1.69 7.02 -14.43
N ARG A 115 2.02 7.29 -15.70
CA ARG A 115 1.66 6.39 -16.81
C ARG A 115 2.34 5.02 -16.71
N SER A 116 3.56 4.96 -16.17
CA SER A 116 4.28 3.67 -16.02
C SER A 116 3.57 2.71 -15.06
N HIS A 117 2.88 3.22 -14.05
CA HIS A 117 2.08 2.41 -13.14
C HIS A 117 0.86 1.80 -13.87
N ALA A 118 0.09 2.61 -14.60
CA ALA A 118 -1.06 2.11 -15.38
C ALA A 118 -0.66 1.13 -16.49
N ASN A 119 0.51 1.32 -17.11
CA ASN A 119 1.03 0.41 -18.13
C ASN A 119 1.39 -0.99 -17.58
N LYS A 120 1.79 -1.07 -16.31
CA LYS A 120 2.19 -2.34 -15.68
C LYS A 120 0.99 -3.16 -15.21
N THR A 121 -0.17 -2.53 -14.99
CA THR A 121 -1.32 -3.13 -14.32
C THR A 121 -2.31 -3.75 -15.32
N ASP A 122 -2.56 -3.09 -16.46
CA ASP A 122 -3.41 -3.62 -17.52
C ASP A 122 -2.87 -3.30 -18.93
N THR A 123 -2.21 -4.28 -19.53
CA THR A 123 -1.67 -4.17 -20.90
C THR A 123 -2.75 -4.08 -21.98
N LYS A 124 -4.01 -4.38 -21.67
CA LYS A 124 -5.15 -4.30 -22.60
C LYS A 124 -6.00 -3.06 -22.39
N MET A 125 -5.62 -2.18 -21.47
CA MET A 125 -6.34 -0.93 -21.22
C MET A 125 -6.45 -0.10 -22.49
N SER A 126 -7.66 0.43 -22.71
CA SER A 126 -8.00 1.35 -23.79
C SER A 126 -8.90 2.45 -23.21
N PRO A 127 -8.57 3.74 -23.37
CA PRO A 127 -7.37 4.27 -24.04
C PRO A 127 -6.09 3.89 -23.31
N LYS A 128 -4.98 3.94 -24.05
CA LYS A 128 -3.65 3.65 -23.51
C LYS A 128 -3.18 4.78 -22.57
N PRO A 129 -2.39 4.49 -21.53
CA PRO A 129 -1.84 5.53 -20.65
C PRO A 129 -1.14 6.69 -21.37
N GLU A 130 -0.48 6.44 -22.50
CA GLU A 130 0.15 7.46 -23.34
C GLU A 130 -0.84 8.47 -23.93
N GLN A 131 -2.11 8.07 -24.08
CA GLN A 131 -3.21 8.91 -24.57
C GLN A 131 -3.86 9.72 -23.44
N ALA A 132 -3.27 9.72 -22.24
CA ALA A 132 -3.69 10.57 -21.13
C ALA A 132 -2.64 11.64 -20.82
N SER A 133 -3.11 12.87 -20.65
CA SER A 133 -2.32 13.90 -19.97
C SER A 133 -2.58 13.85 -18.47
N ILE A 134 -1.59 14.22 -17.66
CA ILE A 134 -1.73 14.21 -16.20
C ILE A 134 -1.78 15.64 -15.68
N TRP A 135 -2.75 15.90 -14.81
CA TRP A 135 -2.96 17.19 -14.19
C TRP A 135 -2.93 17.07 -12.66
N TRP A 136 -2.19 17.94 -12.00
CA TRP A 136 -2.20 18.08 -10.56
C TRP A 136 -3.33 19.02 -10.15
N ILE A 137 -4.23 18.55 -9.28
CA ILE A 137 -5.16 19.40 -8.55
C ILE A 137 -4.60 19.58 -7.14
N ARG A 138 -4.50 20.83 -6.69
CA ARG A 138 -4.02 21.17 -5.34
C ARG A 138 -5.16 21.67 -4.47
N ALA A 139 -5.18 21.22 -3.23
CA ALA A 139 -6.12 21.65 -2.22
C ALA A 139 -5.39 22.10 -0.96
N ARG A 140 -6.02 22.95 -0.16
CA ARG A 140 -5.54 23.31 1.17
C ARG A 140 -6.63 23.00 2.19
N THR A 141 -6.24 22.24 3.20
CA THR A 141 -7.08 21.89 4.35
C THR A 141 -7.20 23.05 5.33
N SER A 142 -8.13 22.97 6.28
CA SER A 142 -8.33 23.99 7.33
C SER A 142 -7.12 24.14 8.25
N ASP A 143 -6.32 23.09 8.42
CA ASP A 143 -5.05 23.11 9.19
C ASP A 143 -3.84 23.54 8.35
N LEU A 144 -4.08 24.12 7.16
CA LEU A 144 -3.09 24.66 6.23
C LEU A 144 -2.20 23.61 5.54
N ARG A 145 -2.46 22.31 5.69
CA ARG A 145 -1.75 21.31 4.89
C ARG A 145 -2.12 21.44 3.41
N GLU A 146 -1.10 21.44 2.57
CA GLU A 146 -1.25 21.41 1.12
C GLU A 146 -1.35 19.97 0.64
N LEU A 147 -2.37 19.71 -0.17
CA LEU A 147 -2.65 18.43 -0.79
C LEU A 147 -2.45 18.56 -2.29
N LYS A 148 -1.99 17.50 -2.94
CA LYS A 148 -1.98 17.38 -4.39
C LYS A 148 -2.49 16.00 -4.79
N PHE A 149 -3.22 15.92 -5.88
CA PHE A 149 -3.71 14.67 -6.43
C PHE A 149 -3.62 14.69 -7.95
N ALA A 150 -3.16 13.59 -8.54
CA ALA A 150 -3.06 13.46 -9.99
C ALA A 150 -4.40 13.05 -10.57
N VAL A 151 -4.83 13.77 -11.60
CA VAL A 151 -6.01 13.45 -12.39
C VAL A 151 -5.57 13.18 -13.84
N PRO A 152 -5.75 11.96 -14.34
CA PRO A 152 -5.55 11.68 -15.75
C PRO A 152 -6.70 12.24 -16.58
N VAL A 153 -6.36 12.87 -17.70
CA VAL A 153 -7.29 13.39 -18.70
C VAL A 153 -7.09 12.60 -19.98
N THR A 154 -8.02 11.68 -20.27
CA THR A 154 -7.98 10.86 -21.48
C THR A 154 -8.33 11.69 -22.71
N LEU A 155 -7.54 11.54 -23.78
CA LEU A 155 -7.67 12.28 -25.02
C LEU A 155 -8.07 11.33 -26.16
N ASP A 156 -8.97 11.78 -27.03
CA ASP A 156 -9.28 11.08 -28.27
C ASP A 156 -8.19 11.28 -29.34
N ASP A 157 -8.35 10.66 -30.51
CA ASP A 157 -7.40 10.76 -31.61
C ASP A 157 -7.22 12.20 -32.15
N ALA A 158 -8.17 13.10 -31.86
CA ALA A 158 -8.10 14.51 -32.19
C ALA A 158 -7.51 15.37 -31.05
N GLY A 159 -7.09 14.77 -29.94
CA GLY A 159 -6.57 15.45 -28.76
C GLY A 159 -7.66 16.11 -27.91
N VAL A 160 -8.93 15.74 -28.08
CA VAL A 160 -10.05 16.27 -27.31
C VAL A 160 -10.24 15.45 -26.03
N PRO A 161 -10.32 16.09 -24.85
CA PRO A 161 -10.61 15.39 -23.60
C PRO A 161 -11.95 14.68 -23.62
N TYR A 162 -12.04 13.49 -23.05
CA TYR A 162 -13.30 12.81 -22.81
C TYR A 162 -13.21 11.95 -21.55
N PHE A 163 -14.36 11.57 -21.00
CA PHE A 163 -14.43 10.58 -19.94
C PHE A 163 -14.41 9.18 -20.52
N SER A 164 -13.31 8.46 -20.32
CA SER A 164 -13.25 7.05 -20.67
C SER A 164 -13.92 6.18 -19.61
N LYS A 165 -14.87 5.35 -20.02
CA LYS A 165 -15.59 4.43 -19.11
C LYS A 165 -14.65 3.41 -18.47
N SER A 166 -13.69 2.89 -19.21
CA SER A 166 -12.75 1.87 -18.73
C SER A 166 -11.85 2.42 -17.62
N TRP A 167 -11.30 3.62 -17.81
CA TRP A 167 -10.46 4.31 -16.82
C TRP A 167 -11.24 4.62 -15.55
N LEU A 168 -12.41 5.26 -15.70
CA LEU A 168 -13.26 5.61 -14.57
C LEU A 168 -13.64 4.37 -13.77
N ARG A 169 -14.09 3.30 -14.45
CA ARG A 169 -14.47 2.05 -13.79
C ARG A 169 -13.30 1.38 -13.08
N SER A 170 -12.10 1.36 -13.67
CA SER A 170 -10.92 0.79 -13.02
C SER A 170 -10.55 1.57 -11.75
N GLN A 171 -10.51 2.90 -11.83
CA GLN A 171 -10.21 3.75 -10.67
C GLN A 171 -11.27 3.61 -9.57
N THR A 172 -12.57 3.64 -9.92
CA THR A 172 -13.63 3.50 -8.91
C THR A 172 -13.68 2.10 -8.30
N SER A 173 -13.48 1.04 -9.09
CA SER A 173 -13.48 -0.34 -8.55
C SER A 173 -12.30 -0.57 -7.60
N LEU A 174 -11.12 -0.04 -7.93
CA LEU A 174 -9.95 -0.12 -7.06
C LEU A 174 -10.17 0.69 -5.78
N TYR A 175 -10.72 1.90 -5.89
CA TYR A 175 -11.07 2.72 -4.74
C TYR A 175 -12.09 2.03 -3.81
N ASP A 176 -13.17 1.48 -4.38
CA ASP A 176 -14.20 0.77 -3.62
C ASP A 176 -13.61 -0.45 -2.90
N TYR A 177 -12.74 -1.22 -3.56
CA TYR A 177 -12.00 -2.32 -2.92
C TYR A 177 -11.15 -1.82 -1.75
N THR A 178 -10.40 -0.74 -1.95
CA THR A 178 -9.54 -0.16 -0.91
C THR A 178 -10.35 0.31 0.29
N VAL A 179 -11.49 0.96 0.08
CA VAL A 179 -12.39 1.36 1.19
C VAL A 179 -12.88 0.13 1.95
N LEU A 180 -13.35 -0.91 1.25
CA LEU A 180 -13.79 -2.17 1.89
C LEU A 180 -12.66 -2.85 2.67
N TYR A 181 -11.43 -2.81 2.16
CA TYR A 181 -10.25 -3.35 2.83
C TYR A 181 -9.94 -2.61 4.13
N LEU A 182 -9.93 -1.28 4.09
CA LEU A 182 -9.68 -0.44 5.26
C LEU A 182 -10.82 -0.52 6.29
N ASP A 183 -12.07 -0.65 5.83
CA ASP A 183 -13.23 -0.87 6.70
C ASP A 183 -13.18 -2.23 7.39
N ALA A 184 -12.73 -3.28 6.69
CA ALA A 184 -12.52 -4.61 7.29
C ALA A 184 -11.45 -4.57 8.39
N LEU A 185 -10.36 -3.84 8.17
CA LEU A 185 -9.32 -3.59 9.17
C LEU A 185 -9.87 -2.78 10.36
N SER A 186 -10.58 -1.69 10.09
CA SER A 186 -11.16 -0.83 11.12
C SER A 186 -12.22 -1.53 11.98
N SER A 187 -12.98 -2.45 11.40
CA SER A 187 -14.03 -3.21 12.09
C SER A 187 -13.51 -4.48 12.78
N GLY A 188 -12.25 -4.84 12.57
CA GLY A 188 -11.70 -6.09 13.10
C GLY A 188 -12.23 -7.35 12.40
N SER A 189 -12.80 -7.22 11.20
CA SER A 189 -13.51 -8.31 10.52
C SER A 189 -12.56 -9.22 9.74
N LYS A 190 -12.13 -10.30 10.38
CA LYS A 190 -11.26 -11.32 9.76
C LYS A 190 -11.89 -11.94 8.51
N ASP A 191 -13.19 -12.24 8.54
CA ASP A 191 -13.87 -12.91 7.43
C ASP A 191 -13.92 -12.01 6.18
N ALA A 192 -14.24 -10.71 6.38
CA ALA A 192 -14.23 -9.74 5.29
C ALA A 192 -12.82 -9.56 4.72
N LEU A 193 -11.81 -9.42 5.59
CA LEU A 193 -10.42 -9.25 5.17
C LEU A 193 -9.89 -10.49 4.43
N THR A 194 -10.20 -11.69 4.91
CA THR A 194 -9.86 -12.96 4.26
C THR A 194 -10.51 -13.07 2.88
N ALA A 195 -11.79 -12.67 2.76
CA ALA A 195 -12.51 -12.67 1.50
C ALA A 195 -11.92 -11.66 0.49
N LEU A 196 -11.52 -10.48 0.95
CA LEU A 196 -10.90 -9.44 0.12
C LEU A 196 -9.49 -9.85 -0.34
N ILE A 197 -8.63 -10.32 0.57
CA ILE A 197 -7.28 -10.82 0.21
C ILE A 197 -7.38 -12.01 -0.76
N GLY A 198 -8.39 -12.85 -0.61
CA GLY A 198 -8.67 -13.97 -1.50
C GLY A 198 -9.40 -13.61 -2.80
N HIS A 199 -9.83 -12.36 -2.99
CA HIS A 199 -10.69 -11.96 -4.09
C HIS A 199 -10.01 -12.16 -5.44
N ASN A 200 -10.72 -12.78 -6.39
CA ASN A 200 -10.23 -13.14 -7.73
C ASN A 200 -8.96 -14.02 -7.76
N LEU A 201 -8.52 -14.56 -6.62
CA LEU A 201 -7.45 -15.55 -6.58
C LEU A 201 -8.00 -16.95 -6.83
N THR A 202 -7.39 -17.68 -7.76
CA THR A 202 -7.62 -19.12 -7.87
C THR A 202 -6.93 -19.82 -6.70
N ILE A 203 -7.68 -20.20 -5.67
CA ILE A 203 -7.16 -20.94 -4.52
C ILE A 203 -6.96 -22.40 -4.90
N ARG A 204 -5.70 -22.85 -4.96
CA ARG A 204 -5.31 -24.19 -5.44
C ARG A 204 -5.05 -25.19 -4.32
N SER A 205 -4.88 -24.72 -3.08
CA SER A 205 -4.55 -25.60 -1.94
C SER A 205 -5.14 -25.13 -0.62
N LYS A 206 -5.28 -26.06 0.34
CA LYS A 206 -5.67 -25.74 1.72
C LYS A 206 -4.64 -24.84 2.41
N LEU A 207 -3.36 -25.07 2.12
CA LEU A 207 -2.26 -24.27 2.66
C LEU A 207 -2.33 -22.81 2.19
N GLN A 208 -2.60 -22.57 0.90
CA GLN A 208 -2.80 -21.22 0.39
C GLN A 208 -3.95 -20.51 1.11
N LYS A 209 -5.08 -21.21 1.32
CA LYS A 209 -6.20 -20.65 2.09
C LYS A 209 -5.81 -20.34 3.54
N ALA A 210 -5.02 -21.21 4.18
CA ALA A 210 -4.52 -21.00 5.52
C ALA A 210 -3.57 -19.80 5.60
N ALA A 211 -2.68 -19.63 4.63
CA ALA A 211 -1.77 -18.49 4.53
C ALA A 211 -2.54 -17.16 4.39
N ILE A 212 -3.60 -17.12 3.57
CA ILE A 212 -4.47 -15.93 3.48
C ILE A 212 -5.13 -15.62 4.84
N GLY A 213 -5.66 -16.65 5.52
CA GLY A 213 -6.29 -16.47 6.83
C GLY A 213 -5.29 -15.99 7.90
N ARG A 214 -4.07 -16.51 7.87
CA ARG A 214 -2.98 -16.08 8.76
C ARG A 214 -2.58 -14.62 8.50
N ARG A 215 -2.47 -14.22 7.23
CA ARG A 215 -2.20 -12.83 6.87
C ARG A 215 -3.29 -11.89 7.39
N ALA A 216 -4.57 -12.28 7.28
CA ALA A 216 -5.66 -11.49 7.83
C ALA A 216 -5.55 -11.32 9.35
N ASP A 217 -5.22 -12.39 10.10
CA ASP A 217 -5.00 -12.30 11.55
C ASP A 217 -3.88 -11.31 11.91
N GLU A 218 -2.72 -11.44 11.27
CA GLU A 218 -1.55 -10.60 11.57
C GLU A 218 -1.77 -9.14 11.16
N LEU A 219 -2.50 -8.89 10.06
CA LEU A 219 -2.91 -7.53 9.69
C LEU A 219 -3.79 -6.89 10.76
N LEU A 220 -4.79 -7.62 11.26
CA LEU A 220 -5.68 -7.11 12.30
C LEU A 220 -4.93 -6.79 13.59
N ILE A 221 -3.97 -7.63 13.98
CA ILE A 221 -3.09 -7.39 15.13
C ILE A 221 -2.25 -6.12 14.90
N PHE A 222 -1.57 -6.04 13.76
CA PHE A 222 -0.72 -4.90 13.44
C PHE A 222 -1.50 -3.58 13.44
N TYR A 223 -2.63 -3.54 12.73
CA TYR A 223 -3.46 -2.34 12.63
C TYR A 223 -4.02 -1.90 13.98
N ARG A 224 -4.49 -2.84 14.81
CA ARG A 224 -4.97 -2.53 16.17
C ARG A 224 -3.91 -1.82 17.02
N ASP A 225 -2.66 -2.26 16.88
CA ASP A 225 -1.58 -1.84 17.78
C ASP A 225 -0.76 -0.64 17.25
N HIS A 226 -0.74 -0.41 15.93
CA HIS A 226 0.18 0.54 15.30
C HIS A 226 -0.45 1.56 14.35
N VAL A 227 -1.70 1.36 13.92
CA VAL A 227 -2.33 2.20 12.88
C VAL A 227 -3.62 2.81 13.41
N SER A 228 -3.77 4.12 13.21
CA SER A 228 -5.03 4.78 13.49
C SER A 228 -6.04 4.37 12.42
N THR A 229 -7.12 3.72 12.82
CA THR A 229 -8.20 3.29 11.93
C THR A 229 -9.42 4.19 12.05
N GLY A 230 -10.33 4.10 11.08
CA GLY A 230 -11.57 4.84 11.03
C GLY A 230 -11.56 6.03 10.06
N ARG A 231 -12.69 6.72 9.98
CA ARG A 231 -12.89 7.79 8.99
C ARG A 231 -11.95 8.96 9.26
N GLY A 232 -11.18 9.36 8.24
CA GLY A 232 -10.24 10.48 8.31
C GLY A 232 -8.85 10.12 8.86
N SER A 233 -8.61 8.86 9.24
CA SER A 233 -7.27 8.39 9.61
C SER A 233 -6.41 7.98 8.42
N TYR A 234 -7.00 7.92 7.22
CA TYR A 234 -6.31 7.63 5.97
C TYR A 234 -6.75 8.59 4.86
N ARG A 235 -5.97 8.62 3.78
CA ARG A 235 -6.25 9.37 2.57
C ARG A 235 -5.64 8.69 1.35
N CYS A 236 -6.37 8.67 0.25
CA CYS A 236 -5.80 8.32 -1.05
C CYS A 236 -4.99 9.50 -1.61
N VAL A 237 -3.69 9.29 -1.82
CA VAL A 237 -2.76 10.32 -2.31
C VAL A 237 -2.48 10.18 -3.80
N GLU A 238 -2.67 8.99 -4.35
CA GLU A 238 -2.54 8.69 -5.77
C GLU A 238 -3.55 7.62 -6.17
N MET A 239 -4.20 7.81 -7.32
CA MET A 239 -5.09 6.83 -7.92
C MET A 239 -5.06 6.96 -9.43
N ILE A 240 -4.72 5.87 -10.08
CA ILE A 240 -4.76 5.68 -11.52
C ILE A 240 -5.21 4.25 -11.78
N PRO A 241 -5.63 3.91 -13.00
CA PRO A 241 -6.11 2.57 -13.28
C PRO A 241 -5.12 1.48 -12.83
N GLY A 242 -5.60 0.61 -11.94
CA GLY A 242 -4.85 -0.48 -11.34
C GLY A 242 -3.73 -0.12 -10.35
N TYR A 243 -3.57 1.14 -9.97
CA TYR A 243 -2.59 1.54 -8.95
C TYR A 243 -3.13 2.64 -8.05
N ALA A 244 -3.04 2.42 -6.73
CA ALA A 244 -3.40 3.40 -5.73
C ALA A 244 -2.38 3.45 -4.59
N VAL A 245 -2.23 4.62 -4.00
CA VAL A 245 -1.44 4.81 -2.78
C VAL A 245 -2.33 5.43 -1.72
N ILE A 246 -2.42 4.75 -0.57
CA ILE A 246 -3.10 5.24 0.61
C ILE A 246 -2.06 5.63 1.65
N GLU A 247 -2.17 6.86 2.15
CA GLU A 247 -1.44 7.32 3.32
C GLU A 247 -2.31 7.13 4.56
N GLU A 248 -1.79 6.49 5.58
CA GLU A 248 -2.48 6.19 6.84
C GLU A 248 -1.75 6.83 8.01
N GLN A 249 -2.48 7.24 9.03
CA GLN A 249 -1.91 7.75 10.27
C GLN A 249 -1.47 6.61 11.19
N THR A 250 -0.26 6.73 11.73
CA THR A 250 0.26 5.77 12.72
C THR A 250 -0.16 6.16 14.13
N ILE A 251 -0.29 5.19 15.02
CA ILE A 251 -0.41 5.46 16.46
C ILE A 251 1.00 5.84 16.93
N ALA A 252 1.19 7.11 17.31
CA ALA A 252 2.49 7.58 17.76
C ALA A 252 2.86 6.89 19.09
N LEU A 253 3.81 5.96 19.03
CA LEU A 253 4.36 5.29 20.21
C LEU A 253 5.48 6.13 20.85
N GLU A 254 6.19 6.96 20.07
CA GLU A 254 7.28 7.80 20.57
C GLU A 254 7.24 9.24 20.00
N PRO A 255 7.71 10.25 20.75
CA PRO A 255 7.83 11.62 20.24
C PRO A 255 8.85 11.68 19.09
N GLY A 256 8.39 11.98 17.87
CA GLY A 256 9.25 12.13 16.69
C GLY A 256 9.21 10.97 15.69
N SER A 257 8.50 9.87 15.99
CA SER A 257 8.23 8.83 14.99
C SER A 257 7.37 9.39 13.85
N GLY A 258 7.62 8.93 12.62
CA GLY A 258 6.81 9.28 11.45
C GLY A 258 5.32 9.08 11.75
N ARG A 259 4.53 10.12 11.50
CA ARG A 259 3.07 10.14 11.80
C ARG A 259 2.24 9.43 10.75
N THR A 260 2.85 9.02 9.63
CA THR A 260 2.14 8.39 8.52
C THR A 260 2.94 7.22 7.96
N ARG A 261 2.20 6.26 7.39
CA ARG A 261 2.72 5.16 6.56
C ARG A 261 1.97 5.15 5.24
N SER A 262 2.46 4.38 4.27
CA SER A 262 1.80 4.21 3.00
C SER A 262 1.55 2.74 2.68
N VAL A 263 0.36 2.46 2.15
CA VAL A 263 -0.03 1.15 1.60
C VAL A 263 -0.30 1.34 0.12
N VAL A 264 0.30 0.48 -0.69
CA VAL A 264 0.13 0.51 -2.15
C VAL A 264 -0.84 -0.59 -2.55
N PHE A 265 -1.84 -0.24 -3.36
CA PHE A 265 -2.76 -1.20 -3.94
C PHE A 265 -2.45 -1.34 -5.42
N THR A 266 -2.28 -2.58 -5.88
CA THR A 266 -2.05 -2.91 -7.29
C THR A 266 -3.12 -3.87 -7.78
N GLU A 267 -3.68 -3.60 -8.96
CA GLU A 267 -4.56 -4.51 -9.68
C GLU A 267 -3.80 -5.08 -10.88
N THR A 268 -3.81 -6.40 -11.04
CA THR A 268 -3.23 -7.06 -12.22
C THR A 268 -4.13 -8.21 -12.61
N GLU A 269 -4.63 -8.20 -13.85
CA GLU A 269 -5.57 -9.21 -14.36
C GLU A 269 -6.81 -9.41 -13.45
N GLY A 270 -7.30 -8.32 -12.84
CA GLY A 270 -8.46 -8.33 -11.93
C GLY A 270 -8.16 -8.82 -10.51
N VAL A 271 -6.91 -9.20 -10.21
CA VAL A 271 -6.46 -9.52 -8.85
C VAL A 271 -5.92 -8.25 -8.21
N ILE A 272 -6.52 -7.83 -7.09
CA ILE A 272 -6.07 -6.68 -6.31
C ILE A 272 -5.21 -7.16 -5.14
N ARG A 273 -4.09 -6.49 -4.91
CA ARG A 273 -3.16 -6.77 -3.80
C ARG A 273 -2.87 -5.48 -3.03
N ALA A 274 -2.85 -5.58 -1.70
CA ALA A 274 -2.35 -4.55 -0.81
C ALA A 274 -0.91 -4.90 -0.42
N GLU A 275 0.04 -4.04 -0.80
CA GLU A 275 1.46 -4.15 -0.45
C GLU A 275 1.70 -3.50 0.91
N GLU A 276 1.63 -4.35 1.93
CA GLU A 276 1.79 -4.00 3.34
C GLU A 276 3.25 -4.17 3.75
N LYS A 277 4.00 -3.07 3.85
CA LYS A 277 5.40 -3.07 4.30
C LYS A 277 5.46 -3.15 5.83
N ILE A 278 5.12 -4.31 6.37
CA ILE A 278 5.17 -4.60 7.80
C ILE A 278 6.45 -5.42 8.06
N PRO A 279 7.39 -4.93 8.90
CA PRO A 279 8.61 -5.66 9.21
C PRO A 279 8.31 -7.02 9.84
N GLU A 280 8.99 -8.06 9.37
CA GLU A 280 8.94 -9.39 9.97
C GLU A 280 10.32 -9.83 10.43
N GLN A 281 10.36 -10.49 11.58
CA GLN A 281 11.58 -11.00 12.17
C GLN A 281 11.61 -12.52 12.10
N LEU A 282 12.80 -13.07 11.86
CA LEU A 282 13.00 -14.51 11.91
C LEU A 282 12.69 -15.05 13.30
N THR A 283 11.86 -16.09 13.39
CA THR A 283 11.58 -16.73 14.67
C THR A 283 12.82 -17.47 15.18
N ARG A 284 12.96 -17.61 16.51
CA ARG A 284 14.11 -18.31 17.09
C ARG A 284 14.30 -19.73 16.58
N LEU A 285 13.19 -20.45 16.39
CA LEU A 285 13.26 -21.83 15.88
C LEU A 285 13.67 -21.87 14.40
N ASP A 286 13.32 -20.86 13.62
CA ASP A 286 13.77 -20.75 12.23
C ASP A 286 15.22 -20.27 12.09
N GLY A 287 15.80 -19.75 13.17
CA GLY A 287 17.23 -19.47 13.30
C GLY A 287 18.09 -20.72 13.54
N VAL A 288 17.51 -21.92 13.64
CA VAL A 288 18.28 -23.16 13.83
C VAL A 288 18.13 -24.06 12.61
N PHE A 289 19.25 -24.36 11.96
CA PHE A 289 19.31 -25.20 10.76
C PHE A 289 19.70 -26.62 11.12
N THR A 290 19.07 -27.57 10.45
CA THR A 290 19.25 -29.00 10.69
C THR A 290 19.51 -29.75 9.40
N PHE A 291 20.30 -30.82 9.50
CA PHE A 291 20.55 -31.79 8.44
C PHE A 291 20.12 -33.17 8.96
N ASN A 292 19.18 -33.82 8.26
CA ASN A 292 18.63 -35.12 8.66
C ASN A 292 18.13 -35.19 10.13
N GLY A 293 17.72 -34.05 10.70
CA GLY A 293 17.20 -33.95 12.06
C GLY A 293 18.23 -33.56 13.13
N GLU A 294 19.52 -33.61 12.80
CA GLU A 294 20.60 -33.14 13.66
C GLU A 294 20.86 -31.65 13.43
N THR A 295 21.21 -30.91 14.49
CA THR A 295 21.50 -29.48 14.37
C THR A 295 22.81 -29.30 13.62
N LEU A 296 22.78 -28.48 12.58
CA LEU A 296 23.94 -28.13 11.78
C LEU A 296 24.48 -26.75 12.17
N PHE A 297 23.61 -25.75 12.28
CA PHE A 297 23.98 -24.40 12.70
C PHE A 297 22.88 -23.80 13.59
N ASP A 298 23.28 -23.15 14.69
CA ASP A 298 22.37 -22.35 15.52
C ASP A 298 22.75 -20.87 15.40
N LEU A 299 21.89 -20.10 14.74
CA LEU A 299 22.14 -18.68 14.52
C LEU A 299 21.94 -17.82 15.78
N HIS A 300 21.57 -18.39 16.92
CA HIS A 300 21.59 -17.67 18.20
C HIS A 300 22.94 -17.71 18.90
N GLU A 301 23.85 -18.57 18.43
CA GLU A 301 25.21 -18.60 18.95
C GLU A 301 25.93 -17.29 18.63
N LYS A 302 26.74 -16.83 19.59
CA LYS A 302 27.51 -15.60 19.46
C LYS A 302 28.45 -15.67 18.25
N ASN A 303 29.14 -16.80 18.10
CA ASN A 303 29.98 -17.10 16.96
C ASN A 303 29.48 -18.40 16.35
N VAL A 304 28.93 -18.32 15.13
CA VAL A 304 28.58 -19.53 14.38
C VAL A 304 29.87 -20.02 13.75
N THR A 305 30.32 -21.22 14.10
CA THR A 305 31.60 -21.76 13.61
C THR A 305 31.39 -23.02 12.79
N ILE A 306 32.38 -23.35 11.97
CA ILE A 306 32.47 -24.63 11.28
C ILE A 306 33.84 -25.27 11.58
N ASP A 307 33.85 -26.58 11.79
CA ASP A 307 35.05 -27.39 12.00
C ASP A 307 34.97 -28.64 11.12
N SER A 308 36.08 -29.00 10.48
CA SER A 308 36.14 -30.13 9.55
C SER A 308 35.84 -31.49 10.20
N GLU A 309 36.22 -31.72 11.47
CA GLU A 309 35.98 -33.00 12.14
C GLU A 309 34.47 -33.23 12.32
N GLU A 310 33.76 -32.23 12.85
CA GLU A 310 32.33 -32.29 13.06
C GLU A 310 31.55 -32.26 11.73
N ALA A 311 31.92 -31.38 10.81
CA ALA A 311 31.22 -31.22 9.54
C ALA A 311 31.37 -32.46 8.64
N ILE A 312 32.55 -33.07 8.55
CA ILE A 312 32.76 -34.27 7.74
C ILE A 312 32.05 -35.47 8.36
N ALA A 313 32.03 -35.59 9.69
CA ALA A 313 31.30 -36.65 10.37
C ALA A 313 29.79 -36.58 10.07
N LEU A 314 29.22 -35.38 10.01
CA LEU A 314 27.79 -35.16 9.80
C LEU A 314 27.37 -35.13 8.33
N LEU A 315 28.10 -34.41 7.48
CA LEU A 315 27.74 -34.12 6.08
C LEU A 315 28.48 -35.00 5.07
N GLY A 316 29.51 -35.72 5.50
CA GLY A 316 30.43 -36.44 4.63
C GLY A 316 31.51 -35.55 4.02
N ILE A 317 32.26 -36.10 3.07
CA ILE A 317 33.35 -35.39 2.39
C ILE A 317 32.76 -34.28 1.48
N PRO A 318 33.25 -33.04 1.56
CA PRO A 318 32.79 -31.96 0.68
C PRO A 318 33.16 -32.23 -0.78
N LEU A 319 32.32 -31.73 -1.70
CA LEU A 319 32.54 -31.74 -3.14
C LEU A 319 33.70 -30.82 -3.55
N ASN A 320 33.89 -29.72 -2.82
CA ASN A 320 34.94 -28.75 -3.06
C ASN A 320 35.30 -28.02 -1.75
N LEU A 321 36.58 -27.65 -1.64
CA LEU A 321 37.14 -26.79 -0.61
C LEU A 321 38.10 -25.83 -1.30
N GLU A 322 37.86 -24.53 -1.18
CA GLU A 322 38.65 -23.50 -1.86
C GLU A 322 38.93 -22.32 -0.95
N LEU A 323 40.11 -21.71 -1.11
CA LEU A 323 40.45 -20.41 -0.52
C LEU A 323 39.87 -19.30 -1.40
N LEU A 324 39.31 -18.27 -0.77
CA LEU A 324 38.75 -17.11 -1.46
C LEU A 324 39.81 -16.00 -1.63
N GLU A 325 39.48 -14.95 -2.39
CA GLU A 325 40.43 -13.86 -2.69
C GLU A 325 40.80 -13.03 -1.46
N ASP A 326 39.92 -12.98 -0.46
CA ASP A 326 40.14 -12.31 0.82
C ASP A 326 41.00 -13.17 1.75
N GLU A 327 42.04 -12.57 2.35
CA GLU A 327 42.98 -13.29 3.21
C GLU A 327 42.26 -13.92 4.41
N GLY A 328 42.28 -15.25 4.48
CA GLY A 328 41.68 -16.02 5.58
C GLY A 328 40.29 -16.56 5.27
N ASP A 329 39.68 -16.19 4.14
CA ASP A 329 38.36 -16.70 3.77
C ASP A 329 38.45 -18.00 2.98
N PHE A 330 37.54 -18.92 3.28
CA PHE A 330 37.40 -20.19 2.58
C PHE A 330 35.95 -20.55 2.32
N ARG A 331 35.72 -21.33 1.26
CA ARG A 331 34.40 -21.87 0.89
C ARG A 331 34.44 -23.39 0.90
N VAL A 332 33.44 -23.98 1.55
CA VAL A 332 33.23 -25.43 1.57
C VAL A 332 31.88 -25.77 0.95
N ILE A 333 31.87 -26.75 0.04
CA ILE A 333 30.69 -27.10 -0.76
C ILE A 333 30.32 -28.57 -0.55
N TRP A 334 29.08 -28.83 -0.12
CA TRP A 334 28.45 -30.15 -0.09
C TRP A 334 27.26 -30.20 -1.05
N PRO A 335 26.67 -31.39 -1.33
CA PRO A 335 25.43 -31.47 -2.08
C PRO A 335 24.33 -30.62 -1.43
N GLY A 336 23.96 -29.52 -2.09
CA GLY A 336 22.90 -28.61 -1.65
C GLY A 336 23.26 -27.68 -0.49
N LEU A 337 24.53 -27.57 -0.11
CA LEU A 337 25.03 -26.71 0.98
C LEU A 337 26.33 -26.02 0.56
N VAL A 338 26.40 -24.71 0.77
CA VAL A 338 27.61 -23.90 0.61
C VAL A 338 27.84 -23.12 1.90
N VAL A 339 29.04 -23.18 2.44
CA VAL A 339 29.46 -22.43 3.63
C VAL A 339 30.66 -21.57 3.26
N GLU A 340 30.63 -20.31 3.65
CA GLU A 340 31.77 -19.39 3.58
C GLU A 340 32.11 -18.92 4.99
N ALA A 341 33.39 -19.00 5.33
CA ALA A 341 33.89 -18.74 6.66
C ALA A 341 35.30 -18.15 6.61
N GLU A 342 35.62 -17.39 7.65
CA GLU A 342 36.94 -16.81 7.90
C GLU A 342 37.70 -17.66 8.92
N GLY A 343 38.91 -18.11 8.62
CA GLY A 343 39.75 -18.86 9.55
C GLY A 343 40.89 -19.66 8.91
N GLU A 344 41.18 -20.82 9.50
CA GLU A 344 42.25 -21.72 9.07
C GLU A 344 41.72 -22.73 8.06
N CYS A 345 42.40 -22.89 6.92
CA CYS A 345 42.03 -23.85 5.88
C CYS A 345 43.28 -24.45 5.22
N ASP A 346 43.37 -25.78 5.22
CA ASP A 346 44.36 -26.57 4.49
C ASP A 346 43.61 -27.50 3.52
N ILE A 347 43.72 -27.17 2.22
CA ILE A 347 43.04 -27.89 1.14
C ILE A 347 43.57 -29.32 1.01
N ASP A 348 44.88 -29.52 1.15
CA ASP A 348 45.52 -30.82 0.95
C ASP A 348 45.19 -31.79 2.09
N ALA A 349 45.11 -31.26 3.32
CA ALA A 349 44.71 -32.02 4.50
C ALA A 349 43.18 -32.15 4.65
N LEU A 350 42.39 -31.45 3.82
CA LEU A 350 40.93 -31.32 3.96
C LEU A 350 40.51 -30.86 5.37
N SER A 351 41.32 -29.96 5.95
CA SER A 351 41.17 -29.48 7.32
C SER A 351 40.77 -28.01 7.29
N PHE A 352 39.71 -27.65 8.00
CA PHE A 352 39.24 -26.27 8.06
C PHE A 352 38.57 -25.97 9.39
N ARG A 353 38.75 -24.75 9.88
CA ARG A 353 38.08 -24.24 11.07
C ARG A 353 37.94 -22.73 10.98
N GLY A 354 36.71 -22.23 11.13
CA GLY A 354 36.47 -20.79 10.98
C GLY A 354 35.13 -20.31 11.51
N SER A 355 34.98 -18.99 11.53
CA SER A 355 33.72 -18.31 11.82
C SER A 355 32.93 -18.16 10.54
N VAL A 356 31.71 -18.67 10.52
CA VAL A 356 30.82 -18.61 9.36
C VAL A 356 30.31 -17.19 9.20
N HIS A 357 30.42 -16.63 7.99
CA HIS A 357 29.78 -15.36 7.63
C HIS A 357 28.64 -15.57 6.61
N GLN A 358 28.65 -16.67 5.85
CA GLN A 358 27.56 -17.00 4.93
C GLN A 358 27.27 -18.50 4.87
N LEU A 359 25.99 -18.85 4.80
CA LEU A 359 25.50 -20.22 4.66
C LEU A 359 24.38 -20.25 3.62
N SER A 360 24.41 -21.15 2.65
CA SER A 360 23.36 -21.30 1.63
C SER A 360 22.95 -22.75 1.47
N VAL A 361 21.64 -23.02 1.54
CA VAL A 361 21.06 -24.36 1.36
C VAL A 361 20.02 -24.39 0.23
N SER A 362 20.05 -25.44 -0.59
CA SER A 362 19.17 -25.59 -1.77
C SER A 362 18.46 -26.94 -1.87
N TYR A 363 18.80 -27.92 -1.02
CA TYR A 363 18.17 -29.25 -1.01
C TYR A 363 17.29 -29.46 0.25
N SER A 364 16.31 -30.35 0.15
CA SER A 364 15.25 -30.56 1.14
C SER A 364 15.67 -31.35 2.40
N ASN A 365 16.88 -31.91 2.38
CA ASN A 365 17.55 -32.50 3.55
C ASN A 365 17.98 -31.42 4.56
N TYR A 366 18.23 -30.19 4.10
CA TYR A 366 18.45 -29.03 4.96
C TYR A 366 17.12 -28.37 5.27
N ARG A 367 16.86 -28.12 6.56
CA ARG A 367 15.63 -27.48 7.00
C ARG A 367 15.83 -26.69 8.28
N THR A 368 15.01 -25.67 8.50
CA THR A 368 14.93 -25.01 9.80
C THR A 368 14.34 -25.96 10.86
N LYS A 369 14.49 -25.64 12.15
CA LYS A 369 13.95 -26.49 13.24
C LYS A 369 12.44 -26.64 13.19
N THR A 370 11.74 -25.65 12.65
CA THR A 370 10.28 -25.72 12.46
C THR A 370 9.87 -26.50 11.21
N GLY A 371 10.84 -26.89 10.37
CA GLY A 371 10.66 -27.73 9.19
C GLY A 371 10.62 -27.01 7.85
N LEU A 372 10.84 -25.68 7.79
CA LEU A 372 10.90 -24.93 6.54
C LEU A 372 12.13 -25.35 5.72
N LYS A 373 11.98 -25.63 4.43
CA LYS A 373 13.08 -26.16 3.59
C LYS A 373 12.96 -25.78 2.11
N PRO A 374 14.08 -25.88 1.35
CA PRO A 374 14.02 -25.85 -0.10
C PRO A 374 13.11 -26.96 -0.65
N GLY A 375 12.34 -26.61 -1.68
CA GLY A 375 11.30 -27.44 -2.28
C GLY A 375 9.91 -27.27 -1.66
N ASP A 376 9.78 -26.61 -0.50
CA ASP A 376 8.47 -26.27 0.04
C ASP A 376 7.75 -25.25 -0.86
N SER A 377 6.42 -25.31 -0.85
CA SER A 377 5.61 -24.28 -1.51
C SER A 377 5.83 -22.93 -0.82
N VAL A 378 5.84 -21.84 -1.59
CA VAL A 378 5.90 -20.49 -1.06
C VAL A 378 4.76 -20.18 -0.08
N TYR A 379 3.64 -20.91 -0.14
CA TYR A 379 2.56 -20.75 0.83
C TYR A 379 2.91 -21.26 2.24
N GLU A 380 3.88 -22.16 2.40
CA GLU A 380 4.45 -22.50 3.72
C GLU A 380 5.15 -21.27 4.31
N LEU A 381 5.89 -20.56 3.46
CA LEU A 381 6.57 -19.33 3.84
C LEU A 381 5.56 -18.24 4.20
N TYR A 382 4.55 -17.99 3.37
CA TYR A 382 3.50 -16.99 3.66
C TYR A 382 2.64 -17.34 4.87
N TYR A 383 2.52 -18.62 5.22
CA TYR A 383 1.83 -19.03 6.44
C TYR A 383 2.68 -18.73 7.70
N ARG A 384 4.01 -18.80 7.60
CA ARG A 384 4.91 -18.52 8.72
C ARG A 384 5.23 -17.03 8.86
N TYR A 385 5.44 -16.38 7.72
CA TYR A 385 5.83 -14.99 7.58
C TYR A 385 4.93 -14.28 6.55
N PRO A 386 3.74 -13.79 6.95
CA PRO A 386 2.73 -13.29 6.02
C PRO A 386 3.08 -12.06 5.19
N PHE A 387 4.12 -11.30 5.53
CA PHE A 387 4.57 -10.05 4.87
C PHE A 387 5.96 -10.16 4.23
N VAL A 388 6.54 -11.35 4.23
CA VAL A 388 7.89 -11.66 3.73
C VAL A 388 8.10 -11.23 2.28
N ARG A 389 7.04 -11.28 1.47
CA ARG A 389 7.09 -10.89 0.05
C ARG A 389 7.34 -9.39 -0.10
N GLU A 390 6.63 -8.57 0.67
CA GLU A 390 6.77 -7.12 0.67
C GLU A 390 8.12 -6.67 1.22
N ASN A 391 8.73 -7.51 2.06
CA ASN A 391 10.08 -7.33 2.60
C ASN A 391 11.18 -7.94 1.71
N GLY A 392 10.87 -8.29 0.46
CA GLY A 392 11.86 -8.79 -0.50
C GLY A 392 12.40 -10.18 -0.19
N TYR A 393 11.66 -10.97 0.58
CA TYR A 393 12.07 -12.29 1.09
C TYR A 393 13.29 -12.27 2.00
N LEU A 394 13.45 -11.17 2.73
CA LEU A 394 14.49 -10.98 3.74
C LEU A 394 13.86 -10.98 5.14
N LEU A 395 14.36 -11.85 6.01
CA LEU A 395 13.97 -11.93 7.41
C LEU A 395 15.20 -11.64 8.25
N SER A 396 15.21 -10.48 8.90
CA SER A 396 16.31 -10.08 9.77
C SER A 396 15.98 -10.36 11.23
N PHE A 397 17.01 -10.68 12.00
CA PHE A 397 16.93 -10.62 13.44
C PHE A 397 18.25 -10.09 13.99
N SER A 398 18.18 -9.42 15.14
CA SER A 398 19.37 -9.00 15.88
C SER A 398 19.43 -9.82 17.15
N ASP A 399 20.55 -10.49 17.36
CA ASP A 399 20.85 -11.19 18.60
C ASP A 399 22.28 -10.87 19.00
N ASN A 400 22.51 -10.61 20.28
CA ASN A 400 23.83 -10.27 20.83
C ASN A 400 24.61 -9.14 20.11
N GLY A 401 23.91 -8.21 19.44
CA GLY A 401 24.51 -7.07 18.75
C GLY A 401 24.93 -7.34 17.30
N THR A 402 24.79 -8.58 16.82
CA THR A 402 25.09 -8.96 15.43
C THR A 402 23.79 -9.04 14.63
N ALA A 403 23.77 -8.42 13.44
CA ALA A 403 22.62 -8.48 12.54
C ALA A 403 22.72 -9.71 11.65
N LYS A 404 21.72 -10.58 11.72
CA LYS A 404 21.67 -11.83 10.96
C LYS A 404 20.45 -11.79 10.05
N THR A 405 20.62 -12.17 8.79
CA THR A 405 19.54 -12.11 7.79
C THR A 405 19.39 -13.46 7.09
N LEU A 406 18.16 -13.97 7.08
CA LEU A 406 17.75 -15.07 6.22
C LEU A 406 17.13 -14.50 4.94
N ALA A 407 17.81 -14.70 3.82
CA ALA A 407 17.33 -14.41 2.47
C ALA A 407 16.75 -15.67 1.84
N ILE A 408 15.56 -15.58 1.26
CA ILE A 408 14.86 -16.72 0.67
C ILE A 408 14.63 -16.47 -0.82
N GLN A 409 15.13 -17.36 -1.66
CA GLN A 409 14.91 -17.33 -3.10
C GLN A 409 13.69 -18.18 -3.44
N VAL A 410 12.72 -17.58 -4.14
CA VAL A 410 11.50 -18.25 -4.58
C VAL A 410 11.50 -18.38 -6.11
N GLU A 411 11.26 -19.58 -6.62
CA GLU A 411 11.13 -19.88 -8.05
C GLU A 411 9.86 -20.68 -8.32
N SER A 412 9.04 -20.22 -9.26
CA SER A 412 7.80 -20.90 -9.68
C SER A 412 6.88 -21.32 -8.52
N ASP A 413 6.71 -20.44 -7.52
CA ASP A 413 5.93 -20.68 -6.28
C ASP A 413 6.53 -21.70 -5.29
N TYR A 414 7.84 -22.00 -5.38
CA TYR A 414 8.56 -22.87 -4.44
C TYR A 414 9.81 -22.20 -3.90
N ILE A 415 10.22 -22.57 -2.69
CA ILE A 415 11.50 -22.15 -2.10
C ILE A 415 12.63 -22.87 -2.83
N ALA A 416 13.45 -22.14 -3.57
CA ALA A 416 14.59 -22.70 -4.30
C ALA A 416 15.85 -22.75 -3.44
N ARG A 417 16.06 -21.73 -2.60
CA ARG A 417 17.26 -21.57 -1.78
C ARG A 417 16.96 -20.74 -0.53
N MET A 418 17.66 -21.04 0.55
CA MET A 418 17.69 -20.23 1.75
C MET A 418 19.16 -19.88 2.05
N THR A 419 19.45 -18.59 2.16
CA THR A 419 20.79 -18.08 2.42
C THR A 419 20.77 -17.28 3.70
N ILE A 420 21.69 -17.58 4.62
CA ILE A 420 21.93 -16.82 5.82
C ILE A 420 23.18 -15.98 5.62
N ILE A 421 23.05 -14.71 5.95
CA ILE A 421 24.13 -13.73 5.93
C ILE A 421 24.33 -13.26 7.37
N LEU A 422 25.53 -13.46 7.88
CA LEU A 422 25.95 -13.04 9.21
C LEU A 422 26.84 -11.83 9.00
N ASN A 423 26.30 -10.64 9.25
CA ASN A 423 27.08 -9.40 9.16
C ASN A 423 27.85 -9.23 10.48
N PRO A 424 29.18 -9.33 10.48
CA PRO A 424 29.98 -9.18 11.70
C PRO A 424 29.85 -7.81 12.36
#